data_AF-A0A970KIM0-F1
#
_entry.id   AF-A0A970KIM0-F1
#
_cell.length_a   1.000
_cell.length_b   1.000
_cell.length_c   1.000
_cell.angle_alpha   90.00
_cell.angle_beta   90.00
_cell.angle_gamma   90.00
#
_symmetry.space_group_name_H-M   'P 1'
#
loop_
_entity.id
_entity.type
_entity.pdbx_description
1 polymer ?
#
loop_
_entity_poly.entity_id
_entity_poly.type
_entity_poly.pdbx_seq_one_letter_code
_entity_poly.pdbx_strand_id
1 'polypeptide(L)' 'VDLETEQFIYDSIQRIEKKSTIFIITHRISSVKKADQIIILKNGRIIEKGTHE' A
#
# COMPACT_ATOMS: atom_id res chain seq x y z
N VAL A 1 12.06 -11.15 -0.18
CA VAL A 1 11.21 -11.12 -1.38
C VAL A 1 12.02 -10.44 -2.45
N ASP A 2 12.16 -11.07 -3.61
CA ASP A 2 13.02 -10.59 -4.70
C ASP A 2 12.51 -9.27 -5.31
N LEU A 3 13.41 -8.45 -5.85
CA LEU A 3 13.10 -7.14 -6.46
C LEU A 3 12.11 -7.29 -7.62
N GLU A 4 12.24 -8.35 -8.42
CA GLU A 4 11.32 -8.65 -9.52
C GLU A 4 9.89 -8.87 -9.03
N THR A 5 9.73 -9.53 -7.88
CA THR A 5 8.40 -9.79 -7.31
C THR A 5 7.77 -8.48 -6.81
N GLU A 6 8.56 -7.57 -6.22
CA GLU A 6 8.06 -6.23 -5.85
C GLU A 6 7.62 -5.42 -7.07
N GLN A 7 8.42 -5.43 -8.13
CA GLN A 7 8.12 -4.70 -9.35
C GLN A 7 6.85 -5.23 -10.02
N PHE A 8 6.69 -6.55 -10.11
CA PHE A 8 5.49 -7.17 -10.69
C PHE A 8 4.20 -6.79 -9.93
N ILE A 9 4.25 -6.77 -8.60
CA ILE A 9 3.12 -6.36 -7.76
C ILE A 9 2.79 -4.89 -8.02
N TYR A 10 3.82 -4.04 -8.07
CA TYR A 10 3.66 -2.60 -8.32
C TYR A 10 3.00 -2.33 -9.68
N ASP A 11 3.49 -2.94 -10.75
CA ASP A 11 2.95 -2.78 -12.10
C ASP A 11 1.49 -3.25 -12.20
N SER A 12 1.13 -4.29 -11.44
CA SER A 12 -0.24 -4.81 -11.40
C SER A 12 -1.20 -3.83 -10.73
N ILE A 13 -0.78 -3.18 -9.64
CA ILE A 13 -1.57 -2.15 -8.94
C ILE A 13 -1.77 -0.93 -9.85
N GLN A 14 -0.71 -0.45 -10.50
CA GLN A 14 -0.75 0.69 -11.43
C GLN A 14 -1.70 0.48 -12.61
N ARG A 15 -1.85 -0.76 -13.09
CA ARG A 15 -2.83 -1.08 -14.16
C ARG A 15 -4.29 -0.91 -13.70
N ILE A 16 -4.56 -1.08 -12.41
CA ILE A 16 -5.91 -1.03 -11.82
C ILE A 16 -6.32 0.42 -11.44
N GLU A 17 -5.35 1.28 -11.13
CA GLU A 17 -5.54 2.66 -10.63
C GLU A 17 -6.47 3.54 -11.48
N LYS A 18 -6.65 3.26 -12.77
CA LYS A 18 -7.41 4.16 -13.64
C LYS A 18 -8.92 4.22 -13.38
N LYS A 19 -9.52 3.29 -12.61
CA LYS A 19 -10.99 3.23 -12.43
C LYS A 19 -11.51 2.70 -11.08
N SER A 20 -10.65 2.28 -10.15
CA SER A 20 -11.07 1.53 -8.96
C SER A 20 -10.41 2.03 -7.68
N THR A 21 -11.13 1.97 -6.56
CA THR A 21 -10.55 2.15 -5.22
C THR A 21 -9.73 0.93 -4.84
N ILE A 22 -8.46 1.15 -4.48
CA ILE A 22 -7.53 0.08 -4.10
C ILE A 22 -7.31 0.11 -2.59
N PHE A 23 -7.47 -1.04 -1.94
CA PHE A 23 -7.22 -1.22 -0.52
C PHE A 23 -6.17 -2.32 -0.31
N ILE A 24 -5.04 -1.98 0.31
CA ILE A 24 -3.89 -2.89 0.48
C ILE A 24 -3.65 -3.13 1.96
N ILE A 25 -3.56 -4.39 2.36
CA ILE A 25 -3.10 -4.80 3.68
C ILE A 25 -1.69 -5.37 3.53
N THR A 26 -0.70 -4.75 4.16
CA THR A 26 0.69 -5.18 4.04
C THR A 26 1.49 -4.85 5.28
N HIS A 27 2.51 -5.68 5.54
CA HIS A 27 3.56 -5.40 6.53
C HIS A 27 4.79 -4.73 5.89
N ARG A 28 4.77 -4.49 4.57
CA ARG A 28 5.89 -3.94 3.81
C ARG A 28 5.66 -2.46 3.54
N ILE A 29 6.50 -1.63 4.15
CA ILE A 29 6.48 -0.18 3.97
C ILE A 29 6.74 0.23 2.50
N SER A 30 7.57 -0.52 1.77
CA SER A 30 7.85 -0.27 0.33
C SER A 30 6.58 -0.23 -0.51
N SER A 31 5.58 -1.06 -0.19
CA SER A 31 4.33 -1.18 -0.94
C SER A 31 3.33 -0.05 -0.68
N VAL A 32 3.49 0.73 0.41
CA VAL A 32 2.55 1.80 0.80
C VAL A 32 3.10 3.20 0.60
N LYS A 33 4.37 3.34 0.18
CA LYS A 33 5.02 4.66 -0.01
C LYS A 33 4.28 5.60 -0.96
N LYS A 34 3.52 5.05 -1.91
CA LYS A 34 2.76 5.83 -2.91
C LYS A 34 1.25 5.79 -2.68
N ALA A 35 0.81 5.29 -1.52
CA ALA A 35 -0.61 5.29 -1.20
C ALA A 35 -1.08 6.72 -0.92
N ASP A 36 -2.29 7.06 -1.39
CA ASP A 36 -2.94 8.34 -1.08
C ASP A 36 -3.18 8.50 0.43
N GLN A 37 -3.35 7.38 1.14
CA GLN A 37 -3.52 7.36 2.59
C GLN A 37 -3.00 6.04 3.18
N ILE A 38 -2.27 6.15 4.28
CA ILE A 38 -1.75 5.05 5.09
C ILE A 38 -2.51 5.05 6.43
N ILE A 39 -2.92 3.86 6.87
CA ILE A 39 -3.61 3.64 8.16
C ILE A 39 -2.83 2.59 8.93
N ILE A 40 -2.43 2.92 10.17
CA ILE A 40 -1.81 1.95 11.07
C ILE A 40 -2.86 1.41 12.03
N LEU A 41 -3.06 0.09 11.98
CA LEU A 41 -3.94 -0.65 12.87
C LEU A 41 -3.14 -1.35 13.96
N LYS A 42 -3.54 -1.18 15.21
CA LYS A 42 -2.97 -1.90 16.36
C LYS A 42 -4.10 -2.26 17.32
N ASN A 43 -4.17 -3.53 17.71
CA ASN A 43 -5.19 -4.05 18.64
C ASN A 43 -6.63 -3.67 18.25
N GLY A 44 -6.97 -3.79 16.96
CA GLY A 44 -8.31 -3.47 16.45
C GLY A 44 -8.65 -1.96 16.43
N ARG A 45 -7.67 -1.07 16.64
CA ARG A 45 -7.86 0.38 16.60
C ARG A 45 -6.94 1.03 15.58
N ILE A 46 -7.42 2.10 14.95
CA ILE A 46 -6.58 2.98 14.13
C ILE A 46 -5.75 3.83 15.09
N ILE A 47 -4.44 3.66 15.05
CA ILE A 47 -3.50 4.43 15.90
C ILE A 47 -2.81 5.55 15.13
N GLU A 48 -2.79 5.48 13.80
CA GLU A 48 -2.21 6.51 12.93
C GLU A 48 -2.91 6.53 11.58
N LYS A 49 -2.98 7.72 10.99
CA LYS A 49 -3.52 7.97 9.66
C LYS A 49 -2.76 9.14 9.03
N GLY A 50 -2.21 8.96 7.84
CA GLY A 50 -1.42 9.99 7.16
C GLY A 50 -0.98 9.56 5.77
N THR A 51 0.02 10.23 5.23
CA THR A 51 0.72 9.84 4.00
C THR A 51 2.12 9.34 4.37
N HIS A 52 2.97 9.02 3.40
CA HIS A 52 4.35 8.59 3.66
C HIS A 52 5.32 9.78 3.93
N GLU A 53 4.89 11.02 3.72
CA GLU A 53 5.71 12.22 3.91
C GLU A 53 5.70 12.74 5.35
#